data_AF-A0A399I981-F1
#
_entry.id   AF-A0A399I981-F1
#
_cell.length_a   1.000
_cell.length_b   1.000
_cell.length_c   1.000
_cell.angle_alpha   90.00
_cell.angle_beta   90.00
_cell.angle_gamma   90.00
#
_symmetry.space_group_name_H-M   'P 1'
#
loop_
_entity.id
_entity.type
_entity.pdbx_description
1 polymer ?
#
loop_
_entity_poly.entity_id
_entity_poly.type
_entity_poly.pdbx_seq_one_letter_code
_entity_poly.pdbx_strand_id
1 'polypeptide(L)'
;MFKVRKSTYYLVFLVSCLAMFVAMTLHVRYGQAEAKTGSEYRASLAEKLMITDLCLFTEARYTRHPSMADLDTPFQDHPVSLEHFPSGSFVSPPDFTARLHELIH
;
A
#
# COMPACT_ATOMS: atom_id res chain seq x y z
N MET A 1 -33.20 31.21 -20.00
CA MET A 1 -32.84 29.86 -20.48
C MET A 1 -31.33 29.78 -20.59
N PHE A 2 -30.63 29.23 -19.59
CA PHE A 2 -29.17 29.21 -19.57
C PHE A 2 -28.65 28.24 -20.65
N LYS A 3 -28.01 28.78 -21.69
CA LYS A 3 -27.41 27.97 -22.75
C LYS A 3 -26.13 27.33 -22.21
N VAL A 4 -26.22 26.06 -21.81
CA VAL A 4 -25.08 25.31 -21.26
C VAL A 4 -24.02 25.12 -22.35
N ARG A 5 -22.81 25.65 -22.11
CA ARG A 5 -21.67 25.54 -23.01
C ARG A 5 -21.09 24.12 -22.91
N LYS A 6 -20.59 23.53 -24.00
CA LYS A 6 -20.06 22.14 -23.97
C LYS A 6 -18.95 21.93 -22.93
N SER A 7 -18.16 22.96 -22.64
CA SER A 7 -17.14 22.95 -21.59
C SER A 7 -17.70 22.76 -20.18
N THR A 8 -18.96 23.13 -19.94
CA THR A 8 -19.64 22.96 -18.65
C THR A 8 -19.79 21.47 -18.31
N TYR A 9 -20.10 20.62 -19.29
CA TYR A 9 -20.21 19.17 -19.06
C TYR A 9 -18.87 18.56 -18.67
N TYR A 10 -17.78 18.98 -19.33
CA TYR A 10 -16.44 18.53 -18.97
C TYR A 10 -16.03 18.99 -17.56
N LEU A 11 -16.38 20.23 -17.19
CA LEU A 11 -16.09 20.76 -15.86
C LEU A 11 -16.87 20.01 -14.77
N VAL A 12 -18.16 19.75 -14.99
CA VAL A 12 -18.98 18.93 -14.07
C VAL A 12 -18.39 17.52 -13.93
N PHE A 13 -17.98 16.89 -15.03
CA PHE A 13 -17.32 15.59 -15.00
C PHE A 13 -16.03 15.62 -14.17
N LEU A 14 -15.14 16.59 -14.41
CA LEU A 14 -13.87 16.72 -13.69
C LEU A 14 -14.10 16.96 -12.19
N VAL A 15 -15.03 17.84 -11.82
CA VAL A 15 -15.40 18.09 -10.42
C VAL A 15 -15.96 16.82 -9.77
N SER A 16 -16.76 16.03 -10.49
CA SER A 16 -17.28 14.76 -9.96
C SER A 16 -16.17 13.73 -9.71
N CYS A 17 -15.19 13.61 -10.60
CA CYS A 17 -14.02 12.76 -10.40
C CYS A 17 -13.19 13.21 -9.19
N LEU A 18 -12.95 14.52 -9.05
CA LEU A 18 -12.23 15.07 -7.91
C LEU A 18 -12.98 14.82 -6.60
N ALA A 19 -14.30 15.02 -6.60
CA ALA A 19 -15.13 14.77 -5.43
C ALA A 19 -15.10 13.28 -5.02
N MET A 20 -15.16 12.35 -5.98
CA MET A 20 -14.98 10.92 -5.71
C MET A 20 -13.61 10.60 -5.12
N PHE A 21 -12.54 11.18 -5.66
CA PHE A 21 -11.18 10.98 -5.14
C PHE A 21 -11.04 11.47 -3.70
N VAL A 22 -11.57 12.65 -3.39
CA VAL A 22 -11.58 13.20 -2.03
C VAL A 22 -12.42 12.32 -1.10
N ALA A 23 -13.60 11.88 -1.53
CA ALA A 23 -14.44 10.97 -0.74
C ALA A 23 -13.72 9.65 -0.41
N MET A 24 -12.97 9.09 -1.36
CA MET A 24 -12.22 7.85 -1.16
C MET A 24 -11.11 8.02 -0.11
N THR A 25 -10.36 9.12 -0.15
CA THR A 25 -9.31 9.39 0.85
C THR A 25 -9.90 9.65 2.24
N LEU A 26 -11.02 10.36 2.33
CA LEU A 26 -11.75 10.57 3.59
C LEU A 26 -12.29 9.25 4.14
N HIS A 27 -12.89 8.40 3.31
CA HIS A 27 -13.41 7.09 3.72
C HIS A 27 -12.32 6.23 4.36
N VAL A 28 -11.14 6.16 3.73
CA VAL A 28 -9.98 5.47 4.29
C VAL A 28 -9.59 6.10 5.63
N ARG A 29 -9.47 7.42 5.72
CA ARG A 29 -9.09 8.10 6.97
C ARG A 29 -10.04 7.78 8.13
N TYR A 30 -11.35 7.74 7.88
CA TYR A 30 -12.35 7.40 8.90
C TYR A 30 -12.33 5.92 9.31
N GLY A 31 -12.04 4.99 8.38
CA GLY A 31 -11.95 3.55 8.67
C GLY A 31 -10.62 3.08 9.27
N GLN A 32 -9.60 3.94 9.31
CA GLN A 32 -8.24 3.57 9.77
C GLN A 32 -8.19 3.18 11.26
N ALA A 33 -9.04 3.75 12.10
CA ALA A 33 -9.06 3.41 13.53
C ALA A 33 -9.42 1.94 13.75
N GLU A 34 -10.45 1.45 13.07
CA GLU A 34 -10.91 0.06 13.16
C GLU A 34 -9.91 -0.90 12.50
N ALA A 35 -9.32 -0.49 11.37
CA ALA A 35 -8.29 -1.26 10.68
C ALA A 35 -7.03 -1.46 11.56
N LYS A 36 -6.66 -0.44 12.35
CA LYS A 36 -5.50 -0.50 13.25
C LYS A 36 -5.72 -1.51 14.38
N THR A 37 -6.91 -1.51 15.00
CA THR A 37 -7.25 -2.47 16.06
C THR A 37 -7.23 -3.92 15.54
N GLY A 38 -7.74 -4.14 14.33
CA GLY A 38 -7.66 -5.45 13.68
C GLY A 38 -6.23 -5.91 13.36
N SER A 39 -5.35 -4.96 13.02
CA SER A 39 -3.92 -5.22 12.78
C SER A 39 -3.19 -5.63 14.05
N GLU A 40 -3.39 -4.90 15.15
CA GLU A 40 -2.79 -5.20 16.46
C GLU A 40 -3.22 -6.57 17.00
N TYR A 41 -4.51 -6.91 16.84
CA TYR A 41 -5.01 -8.25 17.21
C TYR A 41 -4.33 -9.36 16.42
N ARG A 42 -4.21 -9.20 15.09
CA ARG A 42 -3.54 -10.17 14.21
C ARG A 42 -2.05 -10.33 14.53
N ALA A 43 -1.35 -9.23 14.84
CA ALA A 43 0.04 -9.26 15.28
C ALA A 43 0.20 -10.03 16.60
N SER A 44 -0.67 -9.77 17.59
CA SER A 44 -0.66 -10.49 18.86
C SER A 44 -0.95 -11.99 18.72
N LEU A 45 -1.75 -12.37 17.71
CA LEU A 45 -2.05 -13.76 17.41
C LEU A 45 -0.85 -14.45 16.75
N ALA A 46 -0.15 -13.78 15.83
CA ALA A 46 1.07 -14.29 15.23
C ALA A 46 2.15 -14.55 16.29
N GLU A 47 2.33 -13.62 17.24
CA GLU A 47 3.23 -13.78 18.39
C GLU A 47 2.87 -15.01 19.23
N LYS A 48 1.60 -15.15 19.63
CA LYS A 48 1.12 -16.29 20.44
C LYS A 48 1.27 -17.64 19.73
N LEU A 49 1.16 -17.66 18.41
CA LEU A 49 1.32 -18.87 17.60
C LEU A 49 2.78 -19.15 17.22
N MET A 50 3.73 -18.31 17.65
CA MET A 50 5.16 -18.42 17.31
C MET A 50 5.40 -18.41 15.80
N ILE A 51 4.58 -17.67 15.04
CA ILE A 51 4.73 -17.49 13.59
C ILE A 51 5.48 -16.17 13.37
N THR A 52 6.50 -16.19 12.51
CA THR A 52 7.38 -15.05 12.25
C THR A 52 6.64 -13.81 11.71
N ASP A 53 5.60 -14.02 10.90
CA ASP A 53 4.72 -12.95 10.42
C ASP A 53 3.41 -13.54 9.87
N LEU A 54 2.37 -12.73 9.71
CA LEU A 54 1.14 -13.11 9.05
C LEU A 54 1.31 -13.09 7.53
N CYS A 55 0.85 -14.13 6.84
CA CYS A 55 0.82 -14.15 5.38
C CYS A 55 -0.20 -13.13 4.85
N LEU A 56 0.29 -11.95 4.44
CA LEU A 56 -0.55 -10.87 3.92
C LEU A 56 -1.06 -11.14 2.50
N PHE A 57 -0.24 -11.79 1.69
CA PHE A 57 -0.55 -12.15 0.31
C PHE A 57 -0.01 -13.53 -0.02
N THR A 58 -0.74 -14.33 -0.80
CA THR A 58 -0.32 -15.70 -1.15
C THR A 58 0.43 -15.78 -2.47
N GLU A 59 0.55 -14.70 -3.23
CA GLU A 59 1.05 -14.73 -4.60
C GLU A 59 2.58 -14.56 -4.69
N ALA A 60 3.14 -13.40 -4.33
CA ALA A 60 4.58 -13.17 -4.38
C ALA A 60 5.28 -13.70 -3.12
N ARG A 61 6.47 -14.29 -3.27
CA ARG A 61 7.16 -14.93 -2.14
C ARG A 61 7.58 -13.94 -1.05
N TYR A 62 8.04 -12.77 -1.47
CA TYR A 62 8.48 -11.68 -0.59
C TYR A 62 7.31 -10.89 0.03
N THR A 63 6.07 -11.08 -0.45
CA THR A 63 4.86 -10.48 0.15
C THR A 63 4.16 -11.40 1.16
N ARG A 64 4.58 -12.68 1.25
CA ARG A 64 4.08 -13.67 2.22
C ARG A 64 4.67 -13.51 3.62
N HIS A 65 5.96 -13.18 3.72
CA HIS A 65 6.62 -12.97 5.01
C HIS A 65 7.50 -11.73 4.89
N PRO A 66 6.93 -10.52 4.97
CA PRO A 66 7.67 -9.27 4.84
C PRO A 66 8.91 -9.20 5.74
N SER A 67 8.83 -9.72 6.97
CA SER A 67 9.96 -9.78 7.90
C SER A 67 11.13 -10.67 7.47
N MET A 68 10.87 -11.65 6.59
CA MET A 68 11.84 -12.62 6.08
C MET A 68 12.16 -12.40 4.59
N ALA A 69 11.61 -11.35 3.99
CA ALA A 69 11.88 -10.98 2.62
C ALA A 69 13.28 -10.39 2.51
N ASP A 70 14.03 -10.82 1.49
CA ASP A 70 15.32 -10.22 1.16
C ASP A 70 15.11 -8.76 0.70
N LEU A 71 15.81 -7.83 1.34
CA LEU A 71 15.76 -6.40 1.03
C LEU A 71 16.61 -6.04 -0.20
N ASP A 72 17.60 -6.86 -0.53
CA ASP A 72 18.55 -6.61 -1.62
C ASP A 72 18.01 -7.12 -2.97
N THR A 73 17.00 -7.99 -2.95
CA THR A 73 16.30 -8.49 -4.14
C THR A 73 14.77 -8.39 -3.99
N PRO A 74 14.21 -7.16 -3.96
CA PRO A 74 12.79 -6.93 -3.60
C PRO A 74 11.78 -7.68 -4.49
N PHE A 75 12.13 -7.99 -5.74
CA PHE A 75 11.29 -8.76 -6.67
C PHE A 75 11.85 -10.16 -6.97
N GLN A 76 13.03 -10.51 -6.42
CA GLN A 76 13.77 -11.76 -6.67
C GLN A 76 14.04 -12.09 -8.15
N ASP A 77 13.81 -11.12 -9.04
CA ASP A 77 14.01 -11.19 -10.49
C ASP A 77 15.22 -10.37 -10.94
N HIS A 78 15.50 -10.41 -12.24
CA HIS A 78 16.51 -9.61 -12.92
C HIS A 78 16.24 -8.10 -12.84
N PRO A 79 17.31 -7.26 -12.79
CA PRO A 79 17.15 -5.81 -12.87
C PRO A 79 16.31 -5.42 -14.10
N VAL A 80 15.29 -4.58 -13.91
CA VAL A 80 14.34 -4.12 -14.95
C VAL A 80 13.27 -5.17 -15.36
N SER A 81 13.13 -6.28 -14.62
CA SER A 81 11.98 -7.18 -14.83
C SER A 81 10.66 -6.49 -14.50
N LEU A 82 9.61 -6.86 -15.22
CA LEU A 82 8.24 -6.52 -14.83
C LEU A 82 7.74 -7.59 -13.87
N GLU A 83 7.35 -7.16 -12.67
CA GLU A 83 6.71 -8.03 -11.69
C GLU A 83 5.33 -8.47 -12.19
N HIS A 84 5.03 -9.77 -12.07
CA HIS A 84 3.77 -10.36 -12.49
C HIS A 84 2.72 -10.37 -11.37
N PHE A 85 3.16 -10.24 -10.11
CA PHE A 85 2.31 -10.27 -8.94
C PHE A 85 1.86 -8.86 -8.50
N PRO A 86 0.55 -8.55 -8.52
CA PRO A 86 0.05 -7.24 -8.11
C PRO A 86 0.40 -6.89 -6.65
N SER A 87 0.54 -7.87 -5.75
CA SER A 87 0.94 -7.64 -4.35
C SER A 87 2.29 -6.97 -4.19
N GLY A 88 3.19 -7.11 -5.17
CA GLY A 88 4.47 -6.40 -5.16
C GLY A 88 4.29 -4.87 -5.09
N SER A 89 3.18 -4.34 -5.62
CA SER A 89 2.88 -2.90 -5.55
C SER A 89 2.41 -2.41 -4.18
N PHE A 90 2.01 -3.32 -3.27
CA PHE A 90 1.61 -2.96 -1.91
C PHE A 90 2.78 -2.95 -0.92
N VAL A 91 3.92 -3.52 -1.29
CA VAL A 91 5.14 -3.47 -0.47
C VAL A 91 5.85 -2.16 -0.75
N SER A 92 6.02 -1.36 0.30
CA SER A 92 6.78 -0.12 0.20
C SER A 92 8.28 -0.43 0.05
N PRO A 93 9.03 0.35 -0.73
CA PRO A 93 10.48 0.22 -0.76
C PRO A 93 11.04 0.40 0.67
N PRO A 94 12.13 -0.31 1.01
CA PRO A 94 12.74 -0.21 2.32
C PRO A 94 13.12 1.24 2.63
N ASP A 95 12.93 1.63 3.89
CA ASP A 95 13.28 2.97 4.37
C ASP A 95 14.81 3.09 4.50
N PHE A 96 15.46 3.56 3.43
CA PHE A 96 16.91 3.76 3.39
C PHE A 96 17.38 4.89 4.32
N THR A 97 16.47 5.72 4.83
CA THR A 97 16.80 6.83 5.72
C THR A 97 17.36 6.33 7.05
N ALA A 98 16.90 5.18 7.55
CA ALA A 98 17.43 4.55 8.75
C ALA A 98 18.87 4.04 8.57
N ARG A 99 19.20 3.46 7.41
CA ARG A 99 20.56 2.98 7.10
C ARG A 99 21.58 4.09 6.88
N LEU A 100 21.16 5.22 6.33
CA LEU A 100 22.05 6.39 6.15
C LEU A 100 22.57 6.90 7.50
N HIS A 101 21.76 6.84 8.56
CA HIS A 101 22.18 7.24 9.90
C HIS A 101 23.21 6.27 10.52
N GLU A 102 23.14 4.97 10.22
CA GLU A 102 24.14 3.98 10.65
C GLU A 102 25.47 4.07 9.89
N LEU A 103 25.48 4.60 8.68
CA LEU A 103 26.71 4.75 7.89
C LEU A 103 27.48 6.06 8.19
N ILE A 104 26.84 7.00 8.87
CA ILE A 104 27.41 8.31 9.24
C ILE A 104 27.97 8.31 10.67
N HIS A 105 27.70 7.26 11.46
CA HIS A 105 28.20 7.05 12.82
C HIS A 105 29.05 5.78 12.94
#